data_AF-A0A932VUE5-F1
#
_entry.id   AF-A0A932VUE5-F1
#
_cell.length_a   1.000
_cell.length_b   1.000
_cell.length_c   1.000
_cell.angle_alpha   90.00
_cell.angle_beta   90.00
_cell.angle_gamma   90.00
#
_symmetry.space_group_name_H-M   'P 1'
#
loop_
_entity.id
_entity.type
_entity.pdbx_description
1 polymer ?
#
loop_
_entity_poly.entity_id
_entity_poly.type
_entity_poly.pdbx_seq_one_letter_code
_entity_poly.pdbx_strand_id
1 'polypeptide(L)'
;MKEVSIQRIRKRYPKPKSFSEGKIRPGAYCVGGAMMHFAGLPNGDGFPEVEEIAEFLLMANLQLTPEDADHFAVEIVRLNDGGNFSLAWEMAERALEHQA
;
A
#
# COMPACT_ATOMS: atom_id res chain seq x y z
N MET A 1 0.88 9.14 -16.15
CA MET A 1 1.75 8.51 -15.14
C MET A 1 2.32 7.23 -15.73
N LYS A 2 3.56 6.83 -15.40
CA LYS A 2 4.03 5.48 -15.74
C LYS A 2 3.14 4.48 -15.01
N GLU A 3 2.76 3.40 -15.69
CA GLU A 3 2.00 2.29 -15.12
C GLU A 3 2.66 1.82 -13.81
N VAL A 4 1.87 1.81 -12.74
CA VAL A 4 2.31 1.37 -11.41
C VAL A 4 2.15 -0.14 -11.36
N SER A 5 3.22 -0.86 -11.05
CA SER A 5 3.22 -2.32 -10.92
C SER A 5 3.62 -2.70 -9.50
N ILE A 6 2.75 -3.44 -8.80
CA ILE A 6 3.05 -3.96 -7.46
C ILE A 6 4.30 -4.82 -7.45
N GLN A 7 4.52 -5.65 -8.48
CA GLN A 7 5.72 -6.47 -8.58
C GLN A 7 6.99 -5.62 -8.61
N ARG A 8 6.95 -4.47 -9.30
CA ARG A 8 8.07 -3.54 -9.35
C ARG A 8 8.30 -2.83 -8.01
N ILE A 9 7.22 -2.46 -7.32
CA ILE A 9 7.27 -1.86 -5.97
C ILE A 9 7.86 -2.87 -4.99
N ARG A 10 7.31 -4.09 -4.92
CA ARG A 10 7.75 -5.18 -4.04
C ARG A 10 9.21 -5.55 -4.29
N LYS A 11 9.67 -5.56 -5.55
CA LYS A 11 11.10 -5.80 -5.87
C LYS A 11 12.01 -4.72 -5.29
N ARG A 12 11.57 -3.45 -5.28
CA ARG A 12 12.33 -2.32 -4.73
C ARG A 12 12.23 -2.23 -3.20
N TYR A 13 11.11 -2.65 -2.64
CA TYR A 13 10.77 -2.57 -1.22
C TYR A 13 10.33 -3.96 -0.68
N PRO A 14 11.24 -4.94 -0.61
CA PRO A 14 10.86 -6.34 -0.39
C PRO A 14 10.60 -6.72 1.08
N LYS A 15 10.85 -5.83 2.04
CA LYS A 15 10.84 -6.15 3.48
C LYS A 15 9.90 -5.21 4.25
N PRO A 16 8.59 -5.22 3.96
CA PRO A 16 7.63 -4.45 4.73
C PRO A 16 7.62 -4.90 6.20
N LYS A 17 7.11 -4.01 7.04
CA LYS A 17 6.96 -4.18 8.48
C LYS A 17 5.52 -3.95 8.90
N SER A 18 5.12 -4.68 9.92
CA SER A 18 3.88 -4.42 10.63
C SER A 18 4.11 -3.27 11.61
N PHE A 19 3.14 -2.37 11.75
CA PHE A 19 3.17 -1.36 12.80
C PHE A 19 3.12 -2.01 14.19
N SER A 20 2.48 -3.18 14.30
CA SER A 20 2.30 -3.93 15.56
C SER A 20 3.56 -4.70 16.02
N GLU A 21 4.60 -4.83 15.19
CA GLU A 21 5.86 -5.53 15.53
C GLU A 21 6.75 -4.77 16.55
N GLY A 22 6.33 -3.59 17.04
CA GLY A 22 7.02 -2.84 18.10
C GLY A 22 7.79 -1.63 17.56
N LYS A 23 8.99 -1.34 18.11
CA LYS A 23 9.72 -0.08 17.82
C LYS A 23 10.02 0.07 16.32
N ILE A 24 9.26 0.93 15.67
CA ILE A 24 9.49 1.40 14.30
C ILE A 24 10.85 2.08 14.26
N ARG A 25 11.74 1.53 13.42
CA ARG A 25 13.06 2.12 13.20
C ARG A 25 12.98 3.11 12.05
N PRO A 26 13.80 4.18 12.04
CA PRO A 26 13.90 5.05 10.88
C PRO A 26 14.14 4.26 9.58
N GLY A 27 13.33 4.53 8.56
CA GLY A 27 13.39 3.83 7.27
C GLY A 27 12.66 2.48 7.21
N ALA A 28 11.93 2.11 8.27
CA ALA A 28 10.92 1.05 8.17
C ALA A 28 9.73 1.53 7.32
N TYR A 29 9.03 0.60 6.70
CA TYR A 29 7.85 0.89 5.89
C TYR A 29 6.90 -0.30 5.93
N CYS A 30 5.60 -0.04 5.84
CA CYS A 30 4.59 -1.07 5.54
C CYS A 30 4.40 -1.24 4.02
N VAL A 31 3.47 -2.10 3.60
CA VAL A 31 3.09 -2.21 2.18
C VAL A 31 2.58 -0.88 1.62
N GLY A 32 1.70 -0.17 2.34
CA GLY A 32 1.25 1.17 1.99
C GLY A 32 2.40 2.17 1.84
N GLY A 33 3.31 2.18 2.81
CA GLY A 33 4.48 3.06 2.78
C GLY A 33 5.40 2.80 1.59
N ALA A 34 5.61 1.54 1.22
CA ALA A 34 6.36 1.19 0.03
C ALA A 34 5.73 1.71 -1.27
N MET A 35 4.39 1.68 -1.38
CA MET A 35 3.67 2.24 -2.53
C MET A 35 3.88 3.75 -2.63
N MET A 36 3.70 4.48 -1.53
CA MET A 36 3.88 5.93 -1.50
C MET A 36 5.33 6.35 -1.77
N HIS A 37 6.31 5.66 -1.17
CA HIS A 37 7.73 5.88 -1.48
C HIS A 37 8.06 5.63 -2.96
N PHE A 38 7.43 4.64 -3.59
CA PHE A 38 7.61 4.41 -5.02
C PHE A 38 7.03 5.54 -5.87
N ALA A 39 5.89 6.08 -5.46
CA ALA A 39 5.21 7.20 -6.11
C ALA A 39 5.89 8.56 -5.85
N GLY A 40 6.83 8.63 -4.90
CA GLY A 40 7.43 9.89 -4.47
C GLY A 40 6.47 10.76 -3.65
N LEU A 41 5.46 10.13 -3.04
CA LEU A 41 4.49 10.79 -2.17
C LEU A 41 5.01 10.83 -0.73
N PRO A 42 4.73 11.91 0.01
CA PRO A 42 5.00 11.96 1.45
C PRO A 42 4.14 10.92 2.15
N ASN A 43 4.70 10.18 3.11
CA ASN A 43 4.01 9.11 3.84
C ASN A 43 4.49 9.02 5.31
N GLY A 44 4.74 10.17 5.91
CA GLY A 44 5.18 10.30 7.29
C GLY A 44 6.43 9.47 7.60
N ASP A 45 6.26 8.49 8.48
CA ASP A 45 7.27 7.57 8.99
C ASP A 45 7.37 6.24 8.22
N GLY A 46 6.65 6.11 7.09
CA GLY A 46 6.56 4.89 6.29
C GLY A 46 5.33 4.04 6.59
N PHE A 47 4.40 4.53 7.43
CA PHE A 47 3.16 3.85 7.83
C PHE A 47 1.96 4.76 7.59
N PRO A 48 1.54 4.93 6.32
CA PRO A 48 0.41 5.77 5.99
C PRO A 48 -0.91 5.26 6.56
N GLU A 49 -1.83 6.20 6.77
CA GLU A 49 -3.21 5.95 7.15
C GLU A 49 -4.02 5.35 5.99
N VAL A 50 -5.21 4.83 6.30
CA VAL A 50 -6.08 4.16 5.31
C VAL A 50 -6.43 5.13 4.18
N GLU A 51 -6.75 6.38 4.53
CA GLU A 51 -7.14 7.45 3.63
C GLU A 51 -6.03 7.78 2.63
N GLU A 52 -4.77 7.84 3.08
CA GLU A 52 -3.61 8.10 2.22
C GLU A 52 -3.37 6.95 1.23
N ILE A 53 -3.62 5.70 1.66
CA ILE A 53 -3.53 4.53 0.78
C ILE A 53 -4.67 4.56 -0.25
N ALA A 54 -5.90 4.87 0.17
CA ALA A 54 -7.05 4.96 -0.72
C ALA A 54 -6.87 6.05 -1.80
N GLU A 55 -6.39 7.23 -1.42
CA GLU A 55 -6.04 8.31 -2.35
C GLU A 55 -4.99 7.86 -3.37
N PHE A 56 -3.94 7.16 -2.91
CA PHE A 56 -2.94 6.59 -3.81
C PHE A 56 -3.57 5.61 -4.81
N LEU A 57 -4.45 4.72 -4.36
CA LEU A 57 -5.10 3.73 -5.22
C LEU A 57 -5.97 4.38 -6.29
N LEU A 58 -6.73 5.43 -5.94
CA LEU A 58 -7.53 6.21 -6.90
C LEU A 58 -6.66 6.92 -7.95
N MET A 59 -5.51 7.45 -7.54
CA MET A 59 -4.56 8.07 -8.49
C MET A 59 -3.92 7.02 -9.41
N ALA A 60 -3.66 5.82 -8.90
CA ALA A 60 -2.97 4.76 -9.63
C ALA A 60 -3.92 3.96 -10.56
N ASN A 61 -5.20 3.85 -10.21
CA ASN A 61 -6.23 3.18 -11.00
C ASN A 61 -7.47 4.08 -11.16
N LEU A 62 -7.61 4.70 -12.34
CA LEU A 62 -8.72 5.60 -12.67
C LEU A 62 -10.08 4.90 -12.83
N GLN A 63 -10.12 3.56 -12.85
CA GLN A 63 -11.36 2.77 -12.90
C GLN A 63 -11.85 2.37 -11.50
N LEU A 64 -11.07 2.65 -10.45
CA LEU A 64 -11.43 2.30 -9.09
C LEU A 64 -12.43 3.32 -8.52
N THR A 65 -13.49 2.85 -7.87
CA THR A 65 -14.42 3.73 -7.14
C THR A 65 -13.82 4.15 -5.80
N PRO A 66 -14.27 5.28 -5.21
CA PRO A 66 -13.89 5.64 -3.85
C PRO A 66 -14.22 4.56 -2.82
N GLU A 67 -15.38 3.89 -2.94
CA GLU A 67 -15.77 2.81 -2.05
C GLU A 67 -14.84 1.59 -2.15
N ASP A 68 -14.48 1.18 -3.37
CA ASP A 68 -13.54 0.06 -3.56
C ASP A 68 -12.13 0.44 -3.07
N ALA A 69 -11.70 1.67 -3.31
CA ALA A 69 -10.40 2.16 -2.85
C ALA A 69 -10.28 2.12 -1.32
N ASP A 70 -11.33 2.56 -0.61
CA ASP A 70 -11.41 2.48 0.85
C ASP A 70 -11.37 1.02 1.32
N HIS A 71 -12.18 0.15 0.71
CA HIS A 71 -12.22 -1.27 1.04
C HIS A 71 -10.84 -1.95 0.88
N PHE A 72 -10.16 -1.72 -0.25
CA PHE A 72 -8.82 -2.25 -0.48
C PHE A 72 -7.80 -1.67 0.51
N ALA A 73 -7.85 -0.38 0.79
CA ALA A 73 -6.95 0.27 1.73
C ALA A 73 -7.07 -0.33 3.15
N VAL A 74 -8.30 -0.49 3.64
CA VAL A 74 -8.59 -1.14 4.93
C VAL A 74 -8.02 -2.56 4.96
N GLU A 75 -8.25 -3.35 3.93
CA GLU A 75 -7.75 -4.73 3.86
C GLU A 75 -6.21 -4.79 3.80
N ILE A 76 -5.56 -3.87 3.06
CA ILE A 76 -4.10 -3.78 3.02
C ILE A 76 -3.53 -3.49 4.41
N VAL A 77 -4.10 -2.50 5.13
CA VAL A 77 -3.66 -2.15 6.50
C VAL A 77 -3.88 -3.33 7.44
N ARG A 78 -5.08 -3.93 7.44
CA ARG A 78 -5.44 -5.09 8.27
C ARG A 78 -4.48 -6.27 8.06
N LEU A 79 -4.17 -6.60 6.80
CA LEU A 79 -3.26 -7.68 6.45
C LEU A 79 -1.82 -7.36 6.82
N ASN A 80 -1.38 -6.11 6.59
CA ASN A 80 -0.04 -5.68 6.96
C ASN A 80 0.18 -5.73 8.48
N ASP A 81 -0.78 -5.24 9.26
CA ASP A 81 -0.71 -5.23 10.72
C ASP A 81 -0.78 -6.64 11.33
N GLY A 82 -1.49 -7.54 10.65
CA GLY A 82 -1.48 -8.97 10.94
C GLY A 82 -0.21 -9.71 10.49
N GLY A 83 0.78 -9.02 9.91
CA GLY A 83 2.03 -9.62 9.39
C GLY A 83 1.85 -10.45 8.11
N ASN A 84 0.67 -10.43 7.51
CA ASN A 84 0.33 -11.18 6.29
C ASN A 84 0.77 -10.42 5.03
N PHE A 85 2.06 -10.11 4.93
CA PHE A 85 2.58 -9.23 3.88
C PHE A 85 2.35 -9.74 2.45
N SER A 86 2.33 -11.07 2.24
CA SER A 86 2.03 -11.61 0.90
C SER A 86 0.61 -11.25 0.47
N LEU A 87 -0.36 -11.46 1.34
CA LEU A 87 -1.76 -11.12 1.08
C LEU A 87 -1.96 -9.61 0.97
N ALA A 88 -1.24 -8.80 1.76
CA ALA A 88 -1.27 -7.35 1.63
C ALA A 88 -0.76 -6.89 0.24
N TRP A 89 0.31 -7.50 -0.28
CA TRP A 89 0.77 -7.24 -1.65
C TRP A 89 -0.24 -7.68 -2.70
N GLU A 90 -0.85 -8.86 -2.53
CA GLU A 90 -1.90 -9.35 -3.44
C GLU A 90 -3.13 -8.44 -3.45
N MET A 91 -3.52 -7.87 -2.30
CA MET A 91 -4.63 -6.91 -2.27
C MET A 91 -4.29 -5.61 -2.97
N ALA A 92 -3.07 -5.10 -2.80
CA ALA A 92 -2.61 -3.95 -3.55
C ALA A 92 -2.60 -4.23 -5.07
N GLU A 93 -2.22 -5.44 -5.49
CA GLU A 93 -2.20 -5.81 -6.91
C GLU A 93 -3.61 -5.86 -7.47
N ARG A 94 -4.54 -6.51 -6.75
CA ARG A 94 -5.96 -6.53 -7.09
C ARG A 94 -6.55 -5.13 -7.20
N ALA A 95 -6.21 -4.21 -6.30
CA ALA A 95 -6.71 -2.84 -6.35
C ALA A 95 -6.26 -2.10 -7.63
N LEU A 96 -5.02 -2.32 -8.08
CA LEU A 96 -4.49 -1.70 -9.30
C LEU A 96 -5.03 -2.34 -10.59
N GLU A 97 -5.48 -3.59 -10.53
CA GLU A 97 -6.06 -4.33 -11.66
C GLU A 97 -7.60 -4.31 -11.66
N HIS A 98 -8.23 -3.81 -10.60
CA HIS A 98 -9.68 -3.82 -10.43
C HIS A 98 -10.38 -2.94 -11.48
N GLN A 99 -11.55 -3.40 -11.91
CA GLN A 99 -12.47 -2.67 -12.77
C GLN A 99 -13.82 -2.65 -12.07
N ALA A 100 -14.35 -1.45 -11.82
CA ALA A 100 -15.66 -1.23 -11.20
C ALA A 100 -16.82 -1.64 -12.12
#